data_AF-A0A0C2V2F1-F1
#
_entry.id   AF-A0A0C2V2F1-F1
#
_cell.length_a   1.000
_cell.length_b   1.000
_cell.length_c   1.000
_cell.angle_alpha   90.00
_cell.angle_beta   90.00
_cell.angle_gamma   90.00
#
_symmetry.space_group_name_H-M   'P 1'
#
loop_
_entity.id
_entity.type
_entity.pdbx_description
1 polymer ?
#
loop_
_entity_poly.entity_id
_entity_poly.type
_entity_poly.pdbx_seq_one_letter_code
_entity_poly.pdbx_strand_id
1 'polypeptide(L)'
;MGIFSLIKPLKKYEDYVYKAGTYDNWFLKRKAIKVMSLATEQNFSKEEISSGLIYLGRLYSSSKEYQKASDCYNKAFELMKNENFKYSSNFKKMIQTFTKSGEQQKAQYWLDNLLQRQNYDKNYKKLKALQRKAKH
;
A
#
# COMPACT_ATOMS: atom_id res chain seq x y z
N MET A 1 21.06 -1.13 13.92
CA MET A 1 20.09 -1.56 14.95
C MET A 1 20.13 -3.09 15.04
N GLY A 2 20.39 -3.64 16.23
CA GLY A 2 20.60 -5.07 16.46
C GLY A 2 19.33 -5.88 16.74
N ILE A 3 19.48 -7.21 16.79
CA ILE A 3 18.43 -8.22 17.02
C ILE A 3 17.51 -7.96 18.23
N PHE A 4 17.96 -7.22 19.25
CA PHE A 4 17.19 -6.88 20.45
C PHE A 4 15.87 -6.17 20.17
N SER A 5 15.82 -5.41 19.08
CA SER A 5 14.64 -4.69 18.61
C SER A 5 13.46 -5.60 18.22
N LEU A 6 13.70 -6.88 17.90
CA LEU A 6 12.64 -7.85 17.54
C LEU A 6 11.89 -8.45 18.73
N ILE A 7 12.48 -8.34 19.92
CA ILE A 7 11.96 -8.89 21.20
C ILE A 7 11.03 -7.87 21.88
N LYS A 8 11.10 -6.60 21.48
CA LYS A 8 10.27 -5.52 22.02
C LYS A 8 8.77 -5.82 21.80
N PRO A 9 7.90 -5.54 22.80
CA PRO A 9 6.45 -5.71 22.64
C PRO A 9 5.94 -4.79 21.52
N LEU A 10 5.06 -5.33 20.69
CA LEU A 10 4.40 -4.57 19.63
C LEU A 10 3.28 -3.73 20.27
N LYS A 11 3.50 -2.42 20.38
CA LYS A 11 2.53 -1.49 20.99
C LYS A 11 2.16 -0.34 20.06
N LYS A 12 3.15 0.24 19.37
CA LYS A 12 2.94 1.33 18.41
C LYS A 12 3.04 0.81 16.99
N TYR A 13 2.38 1.48 16.03
CA TYR A 13 2.42 1.10 14.62
C TYR A 13 3.86 0.92 14.10
N GLU A 14 4.79 1.79 14.51
CA GLU A 14 6.19 1.73 14.09
C GLU A 14 6.89 0.44 14.55
N ASP A 15 6.52 -0.11 15.71
CA ASP A 15 7.08 -1.38 16.20
C ASP A 15 6.71 -2.52 15.24
N TYR A 16 5.46 -2.53 14.71
CA TYR A 16 5.01 -3.51 13.72
C TYR A 16 5.74 -3.33 12.39
N VAL A 17 5.81 -2.09 11.87
CA VAL A 17 6.49 -1.78 10.61
C VAL A 17 7.96 -2.18 10.67
N TYR A 18 8.64 -1.85 11.77
CA TYR A 18 10.04 -2.20 11.99
C TYR A 18 10.25 -3.72 11.97
N LYS A 19 9.41 -4.46 12.72
CA LYS A 19 9.51 -5.93 12.80
C LYS A 19 9.19 -6.59 11.47
N ALA A 20 8.17 -6.13 10.76
CA ALA A 20 7.82 -6.61 9.43
C ALA A 20 8.93 -6.33 8.42
N GLY A 21 9.53 -5.13 8.44
CA GLY A 21 10.66 -4.76 7.59
C GLY A 21 11.89 -5.62 7.84
N THR A 22 12.18 -5.94 9.10
CA THR A 22 13.27 -6.87 9.43
C THR A 22 13.01 -8.27 8.88
N TYR A 23 11.77 -8.79 9.00
CA TYR A 23 11.41 -10.07 8.41
C TYR A 23 11.46 -10.04 6.87
N ASP A 24 11.00 -8.98 6.22
CA ASP A 24 11.07 -8.82 4.76
C ASP A 24 12.53 -8.80 4.28
N ASN A 25 13.41 -8.09 4.99
CA ASN A 25 14.86 -8.04 4.70
C ASN A 25 15.54 -9.41 4.86
N TRP A 26 15.02 -10.27 5.73
CA TRP A 26 15.48 -11.65 5.88
C TRP A 26 14.75 -12.64 4.97
N PHE A 27 13.98 -12.16 3.98
CA PHE A 27 13.17 -12.97 3.08
C PHE A 27 12.10 -13.83 3.77
N LEU A 28 11.78 -13.53 5.04
CA LEU A 28 10.77 -14.21 5.86
C LEU A 28 9.38 -13.61 5.60
N LYS A 29 8.94 -13.66 4.35
CA LYS A 29 7.78 -12.92 3.84
C LYS A 29 6.46 -13.24 4.56
N ARG A 30 6.23 -14.52 4.86
CA ARG A 30 5.04 -14.97 5.63
C ARG A 30 5.01 -14.35 7.03
N LYS A 31 6.16 -14.18 7.69
CA LYS A 31 6.24 -13.54 9.00
C LYS A 31 5.98 -12.03 8.88
N ALA A 32 6.53 -11.37 7.85
CA ALA A 32 6.27 -9.96 7.58
C ALA A 32 4.77 -9.70 7.33
N ILE A 33 4.12 -10.53 6.52
CA ILE A 33 2.68 -10.46 6.26
C ILE A 33 1.90 -10.62 7.57
N LYS A 34 2.21 -11.64 8.37
CA LYS A 34 1.53 -11.87 9.66
C LYS A 34 1.62 -10.65 10.59
N VAL A 35 2.81 -10.05 10.71
CA VAL A 35 3.00 -8.86 11.55
C VAL A 35 2.17 -7.68 11.05
N MET A 36 2.19 -7.40 9.74
CA MET A 36 1.43 -6.27 9.21
C MET A 36 -0.08 -6.51 9.21
N SER A 37 -0.56 -7.75 9.05
CA SER A 37 -1.97 -8.10 9.22
C SER A 37 -2.45 -7.78 10.63
N LEU A 38 -1.67 -8.18 11.65
CA LEU A 38 -1.97 -7.83 13.05
C LEU A 38 -2.00 -6.31 13.27
N ALA A 39 -1.12 -5.55 12.61
CA ALA A 39 -1.10 -4.09 12.70
C ALA A 39 -2.37 -3.45 12.15
N THR A 40 -2.91 -3.99 11.04
CA THR A 40 -4.14 -3.47 10.41
C THR A 40 -5.42 -3.80 11.18
N GLU A 41 -5.34 -4.66 12.19
CA GLU A 41 -6.43 -5.04 13.09
C GLU A 41 -6.40 -4.27 14.42
N GLN A 42 -5.34 -3.49 14.68
CA GLN A 42 -5.25 -2.65 15.88
C GLN A 42 -6.09 -1.37 15.74
N ASN A 43 -6.35 -0.73 16.88
CA ASN A 43 -7.00 0.58 16.92
C ASN A 43 -5.99 1.73 16.68
N PHE A 44 -5.35 1.74 15.51
CA PHE A 44 -4.48 2.83 15.06
C PHE A 44 -5.25 3.87 14.25
N SER A 45 -4.61 5.01 13.97
CA SER A 45 -5.20 6.05 13.11
C SER A 45 -5.48 5.52 11.69
N LYS A 46 -6.42 6.16 10.98
CA LYS A 46 -6.73 5.80 9.59
C LYS A 46 -5.47 5.87 8.69
N GLU A 47 -4.57 6.81 8.94
CA GLU A 47 -3.30 6.98 8.23
C GLU A 47 -2.37 5.79 8.47
N GLU A 48 -2.22 5.35 9.72
CA GLU A 48 -1.41 4.18 10.10
C GLU A 48 -1.99 2.90 9.50
N ILE A 49 -3.31 2.69 9.61
CA ILE A 49 -3.98 1.52 9.02
C ILE A 49 -3.84 1.51 7.50
N SER A 50 -4.05 2.66 6.84
CA SER A 50 -3.84 2.80 5.38
C SER A 50 -2.38 2.49 4.98
N SER A 51 -1.42 3.01 5.74
CA SER A 51 0.00 2.70 5.55
C SER A 51 0.30 1.20 5.72
N GLY A 52 -0.31 0.56 6.72
CA GLY A 52 -0.16 -0.87 6.98
C GLY A 52 -0.73 -1.73 5.85
N LEU A 53 -1.89 -1.35 5.33
CA LEU A 53 -2.51 -1.97 4.15
C LEU A 53 -1.64 -1.78 2.89
N ILE A 54 -1.05 -0.61 2.68
CA ILE A 54 -0.08 -0.40 1.57
C ILE A 54 1.14 -1.32 1.73
N TYR A 55 1.65 -1.49 2.95
CA TYR A 55 2.74 -2.42 3.22
C TYR A 55 2.34 -3.85 2.85
N LEU A 56 1.19 -4.33 3.34
CA LEU A 56 0.66 -5.66 3.02
C LEU A 56 0.51 -5.86 1.52
N GLY A 57 -0.05 -4.87 0.82
CA GLY A 57 -0.20 -4.92 -0.62
C GLY A 57 1.15 -5.04 -1.35
N ARG A 58 2.20 -4.38 -0.87
CA ARG A 58 3.57 -4.54 -1.40
C ARG A 58 4.10 -5.95 -1.18
N LEU A 59 3.90 -6.52 0.01
CA LEU A 59 4.31 -7.89 0.32
C LEU A 59 3.60 -8.90 -0.57
N TYR A 60 2.28 -8.84 -0.70
CA TYR A 60 1.51 -9.72 -1.59
C TYR A 60 1.87 -9.52 -3.06
N SER A 61 2.00 -8.27 -3.53
CA SER A 61 2.34 -7.99 -4.92
C SER A 61 3.72 -8.53 -5.30
N SER A 62 4.67 -8.51 -4.37
CA SER A 62 6.02 -9.06 -4.61
C SER A 62 6.08 -10.58 -4.44
N SER A 63 5.01 -11.21 -3.94
CA SER A 63 4.77 -12.66 -4.01
C SER A 63 3.89 -13.05 -5.21
N LYS A 64 3.60 -12.12 -6.13
CA LYS A 64 2.67 -12.27 -7.26
C LYS A 64 1.23 -12.63 -6.86
N GLU A 65 0.85 -12.45 -5.59
CA GLU A 65 -0.51 -12.60 -5.09
C GLU A 65 -1.32 -11.33 -5.38
N TYR A 66 -1.54 -11.04 -6.68
CA TYR A 66 -2.06 -9.75 -7.12
C TYR A 66 -3.47 -9.44 -6.63
N GLN A 67 -4.33 -10.46 -6.46
CA GLN A 67 -5.68 -10.27 -5.93
C GLN A 67 -5.65 -9.73 -4.49
N LYS A 68 -4.89 -10.39 -3.61
CA LYS A 68 -4.73 -9.93 -2.21
C LYS A 68 -4.06 -8.56 -2.14
N ALA A 69 -3.09 -8.31 -3.02
CA ALA A 69 -2.43 -7.02 -3.09
C ALA A 69 -3.40 -5.90 -3.49
N SER A 70 -4.23 -6.16 -4.50
CA SER A 70 -5.32 -5.26 -4.91
C SER A 70 -6.27 -4.99 -3.75
N ASP A 71 -6.73 -6.01 -3.04
CA ASP A 71 -7.66 -5.83 -1.92
C ASP A 71 -7.07 -4.92 -0.84
N CYS A 72 -5.80 -5.13 -0.49
CA CYS A 72 -5.09 -4.28 0.45
C CYS A 72 -5.00 -2.83 -0.03
N TYR A 73 -4.58 -2.60 -1.28
CA TYR A 73 -4.48 -1.25 -1.84
C TYR A 73 -5.83 -0.55 -1.96
N ASN A 74 -6.89 -1.28 -2.33
CA ASN A 74 -8.23 -0.76 -2.41
C ASN A 74 -8.73 -0.31 -1.04
N LYS A 75 -8.57 -1.14 0.00
CA LYS A 75 -8.91 -0.77 1.38
C LYS A 75 -8.14 0.46 1.85
N ALA A 76 -6.83 0.53 1.54
CA ALA A 76 -6.00 1.68 1.90
C ALA A 76 -6.49 2.98 1.26
N PHE A 77 -6.88 2.92 -0.02
CA PHE A 77 -7.41 4.07 -0.73
C PHE A 77 -8.82 4.46 -0.28
N GLU A 78 -9.72 3.51 -0.02
CA GLU A 78 -11.06 3.83 0.52
C GLU A 78 -10.95 4.53 1.88
N LEU A 79 -10.06 4.09 2.78
CA LEU A 79 -9.85 4.75 4.08
C LEU A 79 -9.41 6.22 3.95
N MET A 80 -8.64 6.54 2.91
CA MET A 80 -8.07 7.87 2.68
C MET A 80 -8.79 8.65 1.58
N LYS A 81 -9.94 8.16 1.10
CA LYS A 81 -10.61 8.64 -0.12
C LYS A 81 -11.03 10.10 -0.05
N ASN A 82 -11.36 10.58 1.14
CA ASN A 82 -11.77 11.97 1.37
C ASN A 82 -10.65 12.84 1.94
N GLU A 83 -9.44 12.28 2.08
CA GLU A 83 -8.28 12.96 2.62
C GLU A 83 -7.37 13.49 1.50
N ASN A 84 -6.69 14.60 1.78
CA ASN A 84 -5.59 15.08 0.96
C ASN A 84 -4.27 14.52 1.48
N PHE A 85 -3.53 13.84 0.60
CA PHE A 85 -2.21 13.30 0.89
C PHE A 85 -1.26 13.57 -0.28
N LYS A 86 0.03 13.70 0.03
CA LYS A 86 1.07 13.98 -0.96
C LYS A 86 1.24 12.82 -1.92
N TYR A 87 1.70 13.13 -3.12
CA TYR A 87 2.01 12.13 -4.13
C TYR A 87 3.07 11.14 -3.63
N SER A 88 2.83 9.86 -3.90
CA SER A 88 3.80 8.78 -3.72
C SER A 88 4.11 8.11 -5.06
N SER A 89 5.39 7.84 -5.31
CA SER A 89 5.82 7.08 -6.49
C SER A 89 5.25 5.64 -6.51
N ASN A 90 4.84 5.12 -5.35
CA ASN A 90 4.21 3.81 -5.24
C ASN A 90 2.81 3.76 -5.87
N PHE A 91 2.10 4.88 -6.02
CA PHE A 91 0.76 4.89 -6.63
C PHE A 91 0.76 4.29 -8.03
N LYS A 92 1.83 4.52 -8.81
CA LYS A 92 1.98 3.89 -10.12
C LYS A 92 1.94 2.36 -10.02
N LYS A 93 2.65 1.79 -9.05
CA LYS A 93 2.69 0.34 -8.83
C LYS A 93 1.34 -0.19 -8.33
N MET A 94 0.67 0.54 -7.44
CA MET A 94 -0.66 0.16 -6.94
C MET A 94 -1.69 0.10 -8.06
N ILE A 95 -1.75 1.11 -8.93
CA ILE A 95 -2.64 1.10 -10.11
C ILE A 95 -2.31 -0.05 -11.05
N GLN A 96 -1.03 -0.32 -11.30
CA GLN A 96 -0.62 -1.47 -12.11
C GLN A 96 -0.98 -2.81 -11.47
N THR A 97 -0.99 -2.91 -10.14
CA THR A 97 -1.43 -4.11 -9.43
C THR A 97 -2.92 -4.39 -9.68
N PHE A 98 -3.78 -3.37 -9.70
CA PHE A 98 -5.18 -3.53 -10.09
C PHE A 98 -5.33 -4.07 -11.53
N THR A 99 -4.51 -3.58 -12.46
CA THR A 99 -4.50 -4.13 -13.83
C THR A 99 -4.04 -5.59 -13.85
N LYS A 100 -3.01 -5.94 -13.07
CA LYS A 100 -2.46 -7.30 -12.99
C LYS A 100 -3.40 -8.30 -12.30
N SER A 101 -4.29 -7.84 -11.42
CA SER A 101 -5.36 -8.66 -10.84
C SER A 101 -6.59 -8.77 -11.77
N GLY A 102 -6.55 -8.18 -12.96
CA GLY A 102 -7.68 -8.18 -13.91
C GLY A 102 -8.76 -7.14 -13.60
N GLU A 103 -8.56 -6.29 -12.59
CA GLU A 103 -9.55 -5.34 -12.10
C GLU A 103 -9.41 -3.96 -12.79
N GLN A 104 -9.58 -3.96 -14.11
CA GLN A 104 -9.35 -2.78 -14.95
C GLN A 104 -10.22 -1.57 -14.56
N GLN A 105 -11.50 -1.80 -14.25
CA GLN A 105 -12.41 -0.73 -13.82
C GLN A 105 -11.95 -0.09 -12.50
N LYS A 106 -11.51 -0.90 -11.54
CA LYS A 106 -10.95 -0.44 -10.26
C LYS A 106 -9.66 0.37 -10.48
N ALA A 107 -8.80 -0.09 -11.39
CA ALA A 107 -7.58 0.63 -11.76
C ALA A 107 -7.90 2.02 -12.32
N GLN A 108 -8.87 2.11 -13.24
CA GLN A 108 -9.29 3.38 -13.85
C GLN A 108 -9.90 4.33 -12.82
N TYR A 109 -10.82 3.82 -12.00
CA TYR A 109 -11.45 4.59 -10.93
C TYR A 109 -10.43 5.24 -9.98
N TRP A 110 -9.48 4.46 -9.46
CA TRP A 110 -8.47 5.01 -8.56
C TRP A 110 -7.48 5.93 -9.26
N LEU A 111 -7.13 5.65 -10.52
CA LEU A 111 -6.29 6.54 -11.30
C LEU A 111 -6.93 7.93 -11.45
N ASP A 112 -8.22 7.99 -11.77
CA ASP A 112 -8.94 9.25 -11.93
C ASP A 112 -9.10 9.98 -10.59
N ASN A 113 -9.43 9.25 -9.51
CA ASN A 113 -9.52 9.82 -8.15
C ASN A 113 -8.18 10.43 -7.69
N LEU A 114 -7.05 9.77 -7.95
CA LEU A 114 -5.72 10.29 -7.63
C LEU A 114 -5.36 11.50 -8.51
N LEU A 115 -5.74 11.51 -9.79
CA LEU A 115 -5.46 12.63 -10.69
C LEU A 115 -6.21 13.91 -10.31
N GLN A 116 -7.40 13.81 -9.73
CA GLN A 116 -8.13 14.96 -9.19
C GLN A 116 -7.34 15.70 -8.09
N ARG A 117 -6.42 15.01 -7.41
CA ARG A 117 -5.55 15.58 -6.37
C ARG A 117 -4.38 16.39 -6.93
N GLN A 118 -4.27 16.55 -8.24
CA GLN A 118 -3.25 17.38 -8.88
C GLN A 118 -3.29 18.85 -8.40
N ASN A 119 -4.46 19.36 -8.01
CA ASN A 119 -4.60 20.71 -7.45
C ASN A 119 -3.93 20.84 -6.07
N TYR A 120 -3.95 19.76 -5.26
CA TYR A 120 -3.29 19.70 -3.96
C TYR A 120 -1.78 19.43 -4.10
N ASP A 121 -1.39 18.46 -4.93
CA ASP A 121 0.01 18.16 -5.24
C ASP A 121 0.21 17.95 -6.74
N LYS A 122 0.93 18.88 -7.38
CA LYS A 122 1.18 18.85 -8.83
C LYS A 122 1.86 17.57 -9.31
N ASN A 123 2.51 16.80 -8.43
CA ASN A 123 3.16 15.54 -8.80
C ASN A 123 2.16 14.44 -9.23
N TYR A 124 0.88 14.52 -8.85
CA TYR A 124 -0.14 13.58 -9.33
C TYR A 124 -0.25 13.54 -10.86
N LYS A 125 0.11 14.63 -11.56
CA LYS A 125 0.16 14.67 -13.03
C LYS A 125 1.03 13.58 -13.65
N LYS A 126 2.01 13.03 -12.91
CA LYS A 126 2.88 11.92 -13.33
C LYS A 126 2.08 10.64 -13.62
N LEU A 127 0.90 10.47 -13.01
CA LEU A 127 0.04 9.30 -13.24
C LEU A 127 -0.68 9.32 -14.59
N LYS A 128 -0.77 10.47 -15.28
CA LYS A 128 -1.38 10.57 -16.63
C LYS A 128 -0.71 9.65 -17.66
N ALA A 129 0.55 9.29 -17.44
CA ALA A 129 1.26 8.31 -18.27
C ALA A 129 0.62 6.91 -18.26
N LEU A 130 -0.20 6.57 -17.26
CA LEU A 130 -0.94 5.31 -17.18
C LEU A 130 -2.22 5.32 -18.04
N GLN A 131 -2.89 6.47 -18.17
CA GLN A 131 -4.11 6.59 -19.01
C GLN A 131 -3.83 6.29 -20.48
N ARG A 132 -2.63 6.64 -20.97
CA ARG A 132 -2.22 6.41 -22.37
C ARG A 132 -1.98 4.94 -22.72
N LYS A 133 -1.73 4.09 -21.72
CA LYS A 133 -1.38 2.67 -21.93
C LYS A 133 -2.59 1.74 -22.00
N ALA A 134 -3.79 2.21 -21.65
CA ALA A 134 -5.01 1.40 -21.64
C ALA A 134 -5.81 1.47 -22.97
N LYS A 135 -5.31 2.21 -23.97
CA LYS A 135 -5.99 2.44 -25.27
C LYS A 135 -5.36 1.70 -26.46
N HIS A 136 -4.45 0.77 -26.20
CA HIS A 136 -3.81 -0.10 -27.19
C HIS A 136 -3.97 -1.54 -26.75
#